data_AF-A0AAN8JS19-F1
#
_entry.id   AF-A0AAN8JS19-F1
#
_cell.length_a   1.000
_cell.length_b   1.000
_cell.length_c   1.000
_cell.angle_alpha   90.00
_cell.angle_beta   90.00
_cell.angle_gamma   90.00
#
_symmetry.space_group_name_H-M   'P 1'
#
loop_
_entity.id
_entity.type
_entity.pdbx_description
1 polymer ?
#
loop_
_entity_poly.entity_id
_entity_poly.type
_entity_poly.pdbx_seq_one_letter_code
_entity_poly.pdbx_strand_id
1 'polypeptide(L)'
;MDLKHNHRRAGSEVITPSMGYTCKECGCQCKTCASSSLDLHQQIEELQSHLVRSNNHISQVEHELLDSKQIADWELLKLTDEFAKLRDRYDRLLDSHKRMQKVNNELEDKLLRVVNKFETEKTDLQRELASTTSKLVDAKLTICDLEDENERYRKDCNMAVQLLQCKPSNFIAHKLDCLPIDLQDRVKKHLSSEQKINMENSSAKESKLIRVPIATFPPTAMVYSVNNLQTKSDVELGLERGNNGETVPMTLIAKVLTQPEPKHKPQRTYICWKCKKDVVNIDKEVQVNTIKDSDNNSASRFWRQNDNRPRLDSTETEI
;
A
#
# COMPACT_ATOMS: atom_id res chain seq x y z
N MET A 1 3.73 7.65 -80.82
CA MET A 1 4.72 7.61 -81.91
C MET A 1 4.11 6.87 -83.06
N ASP A 2 3.59 7.62 -84.01
CA ASP A 2 3.04 7.17 -85.29
C ASP A 2 4.13 6.57 -86.18
N LEU A 3 3.87 5.41 -86.79
CA LEU A 3 4.47 5.06 -88.07
C LEU A 3 3.40 4.52 -89.02
N LYS A 4 2.89 5.47 -89.82
CA LYS A 4 2.23 5.23 -91.10
C LYS A 4 3.26 4.68 -92.09
N HIS A 5 2.93 3.62 -92.82
CA HIS A 5 3.54 3.33 -94.11
C HIS A 5 2.44 3.07 -95.14
N ASN A 6 2.28 4.06 -96.02
CA ASN A 6 1.40 4.09 -97.17
C ASN A 6 2.20 3.54 -98.37
N HIS A 7 1.72 2.47 -99.01
CA HIS A 7 2.15 2.11 -100.36
C HIS A 7 0.94 1.94 -101.29
N ARG A 8 0.82 2.88 -102.24
CA ARG A 8 0.02 2.77 -103.46
C ARG A 8 0.53 1.64 -104.36
N ARG A 9 -0.38 0.79 -104.84
CA ARG A 9 -0.33 0.14 -106.17
C ARG A 9 -1.79 -0.11 -106.58
N ALA A 10 -2.32 0.66 -107.53
CA ALA A 10 -2.32 0.37 -108.97
C ALA A 10 -3.18 -0.86 -109.28
N GLY A 11 -4.39 -0.60 -109.76
CA GLY A 11 -5.33 -1.61 -110.22
C GLY A 11 -4.79 -2.36 -111.44
N SER A 12 -5.04 -3.66 -111.45
CA SER A 12 -5.07 -4.48 -112.64
C SER A 12 -6.23 -5.44 -112.44
N GLU A 13 -7.33 -5.12 -113.12
CA GLU A 13 -8.30 -6.13 -113.51
C GLU A 13 -7.60 -7.19 -114.36
N VAL A 14 -8.27 -8.34 -114.46
CA VAL A 14 -8.21 -9.31 -115.56
C VAL A 14 -7.62 -10.67 -115.20
N ILE A 15 -8.51 -11.65 -115.38
CA ILE A 15 -8.35 -13.11 -115.48
C ILE A 15 -8.26 -13.87 -114.15
N THR A 16 -9.44 -14.31 -113.71
CA THR A 16 -9.63 -15.57 -112.98
C THR A 16 -9.14 -16.75 -113.86
N PRO A 17 -8.12 -17.52 -113.46
CA PRO A 17 -7.93 -18.84 -114.00
C PRO A 17 -8.78 -19.81 -113.16
N SER A 18 -9.78 -20.42 -113.78
CA SER A 18 -10.43 -21.61 -113.21
C SER A 18 -9.43 -22.76 -113.22
N MET A 19 -8.56 -22.80 -112.21
CA MET A 19 -7.71 -23.96 -111.96
C MET A 19 -8.59 -25.10 -111.43
N GLY A 20 -8.94 -26.02 -112.32
CA GLY A 20 -9.52 -27.31 -111.94
C GLY A 20 -8.44 -28.17 -111.29
N TYR A 21 -8.37 -28.12 -109.96
CA TYR A 21 -7.50 -29.00 -109.18
C TYR A 21 -8.08 -30.43 -109.21
N THR A 22 -7.35 -31.36 -109.83
CA THR A 22 -7.66 -32.79 -109.80
C THR A 22 -7.04 -33.46 -108.57
N CYS A 23 -7.81 -34.35 -107.93
CA CYS A 23 -7.38 -35.07 -106.73
C CYS A 23 -6.27 -36.09 -107.04
N LYS A 24 -5.15 -36.06 -106.31
CA LYS A 24 -3.97 -36.92 -106.57
C LYS A 24 -4.14 -38.40 -106.16
N GLU A 25 -5.16 -38.77 -105.39
CA GLU A 25 -5.42 -40.17 -105.03
C GLU A 25 -6.50 -40.87 -105.87
N CYS A 26 -7.38 -40.14 -106.56
CA CYS A 26 -8.48 -40.73 -107.34
C CYS A 26 -8.75 -40.13 -108.75
N GLY A 27 -8.02 -39.08 -109.16
CA GLY A 27 -7.99 -38.60 -110.56
C GLY A 27 -9.27 -37.97 -111.14
N CYS A 28 -10.34 -37.79 -110.36
CA CYS A 28 -11.61 -37.22 -110.85
C CYS A 28 -11.77 -35.72 -110.56
N GLN A 29 -12.46 -34.98 -111.46
CA GLN A 29 -13.00 -33.62 -111.19
C GLN A 29 -14.34 -33.75 -110.45
N CYS A 30 -14.24 -34.05 -109.17
CA CYS A 30 -15.38 -34.27 -108.29
C CYS A 30 -15.63 -33.03 -107.44
N LYS A 31 -16.83 -32.44 -107.51
CA LYS A 31 -17.24 -31.33 -106.61
C LYS A 31 -17.10 -31.73 -105.13
N THR A 32 -17.30 -33.00 -104.81
CA THR A 32 -17.22 -33.55 -103.45
C THR A 32 -15.79 -33.55 -102.87
N CYS A 33 -14.73 -33.71 -103.68
CA CYS A 33 -13.34 -33.64 -103.21
C CYS A 33 -12.87 -32.20 -102.92
N ALA A 34 -13.41 -31.20 -103.64
CA ALA A 34 -13.18 -29.79 -103.34
C ALA A 34 -13.96 -29.35 -102.09
N SER A 35 -15.19 -29.84 -101.92
CA SER A 35 -16.00 -29.62 -100.72
C SER A 35 -15.38 -30.23 -99.47
N SER A 36 -14.81 -31.45 -99.54
CA SER A 36 -14.14 -32.08 -98.40
C SER A 36 -12.86 -31.36 -97.98
N SER A 37 -12.12 -30.77 -98.94
CA SER A 37 -10.95 -29.95 -98.62
C SER A 37 -11.36 -28.65 -97.93
N LEU A 38 -12.41 -27.97 -98.40
CA LEU A 38 -12.93 -26.75 -97.76
C LEU A 38 -13.51 -27.01 -96.37
N ASP A 39 -14.22 -28.12 -96.19
CA ASP A 39 -14.76 -28.56 -94.89
C ASP A 39 -13.65 -28.82 -93.86
N LEU A 40 -12.55 -29.47 -94.28
CA LEU A 40 -11.36 -29.65 -93.45
C LEU A 40 -10.70 -28.31 -93.09
N HIS A 41 -10.63 -27.33 -94.00
CA HIS A 41 -10.08 -26.01 -93.69
C HIS A 41 -10.96 -25.24 -92.70
N GLN A 42 -12.28 -25.32 -92.86
CA GLN A 42 -13.23 -24.72 -91.92
C GLN A 42 -13.11 -25.36 -90.53
N GLN A 43 -12.97 -26.70 -90.46
CA GLN A 43 -12.76 -27.41 -89.21
C GLN A 43 -11.42 -27.05 -88.56
N ILE A 44 -10.34 -26.88 -89.35
CA ILE A 44 -9.05 -26.40 -88.86
C ILE A 44 -9.17 -24.97 -88.30
N GLU A 45 -9.87 -24.07 -88.97
CA GLU A 45 -10.08 -22.69 -88.51
C GLU A 45 -10.92 -22.64 -87.23
N GLU A 46 -11.93 -23.49 -87.11
CA GLU A 46 -12.74 -23.63 -85.90
C GLU A 46 -11.92 -24.16 -84.72
N LEU A 47 -11.10 -25.20 -84.95
CA LEU A 47 -10.17 -25.73 -83.95
C LEU A 47 -9.11 -24.70 -83.54
N GLN A 48 -8.56 -23.95 -84.49
CA GLN A 48 -7.62 -22.85 -84.21
C GLN A 48 -8.28 -21.76 -83.37
N SER A 49 -9.50 -21.36 -83.72
CA SER A 49 -10.27 -20.39 -82.94
C SER A 49 -10.60 -20.90 -81.54
N HIS A 50 -10.92 -22.19 -81.40
CA HIS A 50 -11.16 -22.83 -80.10
C HIS A 50 -9.89 -22.85 -79.24
N LEU A 51 -8.75 -23.20 -79.83
CA LEU A 51 -7.45 -23.16 -79.14
C LEU A 51 -7.11 -21.73 -78.67
N VAL A 52 -7.33 -20.71 -79.49
CA VAL A 52 -7.10 -19.31 -79.09
C VAL A 52 -8.01 -18.89 -77.94
N ARG A 53 -9.31 -19.23 -77.98
CA ARG A 53 -10.24 -18.93 -76.87
C ARG A 53 -9.83 -19.65 -75.59
N SER A 54 -9.48 -20.93 -75.70
CA SER A 54 -9.01 -21.72 -74.55
C SER A 54 -7.70 -21.18 -73.99
N ASN A 55 -6.75 -20.77 -74.83
CA ASN A 55 -5.48 -20.21 -74.39
C ASN A 55 -5.66 -18.87 -73.69
N ASN A 56 -6.53 -17.99 -74.22
CA ASN A 56 -6.88 -16.73 -73.56
C ASN A 56 -7.57 -16.97 -72.22
N HIS A 57 -8.46 -17.97 -72.13
CA HIS A 57 -9.10 -18.34 -70.88
C HIS A 57 -8.11 -18.89 -69.86
N ILE A 58 -7.17 -19.75 -70.28
CA ILE A 58 -6.09 -20.25 -69.42
C ILE A 58 -5.26 -19.07 -68.88
N SER A 59 -4.82 -18.15 -69.74
CA SER A 59 -4.06 -16.98 -69.30
C SER A 59 -4.83 -16.08 -68.33
N GLN A 60 -6.16 -15.95 -68.51
CA GLN A 60 -7.00 -15.22 -67.55
C GLN A 60 -7.03 -15.93 -66.18
N VAL A 61 -7.27 -17.23 -66.16
CA VAL A 61 -7.30 -18.02 -64.92
C VAL A 61 -5.93 -18.02 -64.23
N GLU A 62 -4.84 -18.08 -64.99
CA GLU A 62 -3.48 -17.95 -64.45
C GLU A 62 -3.26 -16.60 -63.78
N HIS A 63 -3.73 -15.50 -64.38
CA HIS A 63 -3.64 -14.17 -63.79
C HIS A 63 -4.47 -14.06 -62.50
N GLU A 64 -5.72 -14.53 -62.52
CA GLU A 64 -6.60 -14.54 -61.34
C GLU A 64 -6.00 -15.37 -60.19
N LEU A 65 -5.35 -16.50 -60.50
CA LEU A 65 -4.65 -17.32 -59.52
C LEU A 65 -3.44 -16.58 -58.91
N LEU A 66 -2.65 -15.88 -59.73
CA LEU A 66 -1.51 -15.08 -59.25
C LEU A 66 -1.96 -13.94 -58.34
N ASP A 67 -3.03 -13.23 -58.70
CA ASP A 67 -3.59 -12.15 -57.90
C ASP A 67 -4.15 -12.68 -56.58
N SER A 68 -4.91 -13.78 -56.63
CA SER A 68 -5.42 -14.46 -55.43
C SER A 68 -4.29 -14.91 -54.50
N LYS A 69 -3.20 -15.46 -55.07
CA LYS A 69 -2.01 -15.82 -54.31
C LYS A 69 -1.35 -14.60 -53.66
N GLN A 70 -1.19 -13.50 -54.40
CA GLN A 70 -0.57 -12.29 -53.86
C GLN A 70 -1.38 -11.70 -52.69
N ILE A 71 -2.72 -11.71 -52.79
CA ILE A 71 -3.61 -11.28 -51.70
C ILE A 71 -3.41 -12.17 -50.48
N ALA A 72 -3.42 -13.50 -50.66
CA ALA A 72 -3.20 -14.44 -49.56
C ALA A 72 -1.82 -14.26 -48.90
N ASP A 73 -0.76 -14.08 -49.68
CA ASP A 73 0.59 -13.84 -49.17
C ASP A 73 0.65 -12.53 -48.37
N TRP A 74 -0.02 -11.48 -48.83
CA TRP A 74 -0.11 -10.21 -48.11
C TRP A 74 -0.90 -10.33 -46.80
N GLU A 75 -2.03 -11.05 -46.80
CA GLU A 75 -2.81 -11.32 -45.59
C GLU A 75 -2.02 -12.13 -44.57
N LEU A 76 -1.29 -13.16 -45.01
CA LEU A 76 -0.40 -13.94 -44.16
C LEU A 76 0.70 -13.06 -43.55
N LEU A 77 1.32 -12.19 -44.34
CA LEU A 77 2.34 -11.27 -43.84
C LEU A 77 1.75 -10.29 -42.81
N LYS A 78 0.55 -9.77 -43.07
CA LYS A 78 -0.14 -8.88 -42.14
C LYS A 78 -0.48 -9.58 -40.82
N LEU A 79 -1.06 -10.77 -40.87
CA LEU A 79 -1.41 -11.54 -39.67
C LEU A 79 -0.16 -11.91 -38.87
N THR A 80 0.92 -12.33 -39.53
CA THR A 80 2.17 -12.67 -38.85
C THR A 80 2.79 -11.47 -38.11
N ASP A 81 2.74 -10.27 -38.69
CA ASP A 81 3.16 -9.03 -38.01
C ASP A 81 2.24 -8.68 -36.82
N GLU A 82 0.93 -8.84 -36.97
CA GLU A 82 -0.03 -8.65 -35.86
C GLU A 82 0.23 -9.62 -34.70
N PHE A 83 0.49 -10.90 -35.01
CA PHE A 83 0.88 -11.89 -34.00
C PHE A 83 2.20 -11.53 -33.31
N ALA A 84 3.20 -11.05 -34.05
CA ALA A 84 4.47 -10.61 -33.47
C ALA A 84 4.28 -9.43 -32.50
N LYS A 85 3.44 -8.46 -32.86
CA LYS A 85 3.08 -7.32 -31.99
C LYS A 85 2.35 -7.77 -30.73
N LEU A 86 1.41 -8.70 -30.84
CA LEU A 86 0.69 -9.24 -29.68
C LEU A 86 1.64 -9.99 -28.75
N ARG A 87 2.60 -10.73 -29.31
CA ARG A 87 3.61 -11.43 -28.53
C ARG A 87 4.53 -10.49 -27.75
N ASP A 88 5.05 -9.42 -28.37
CA ASP A 88 5.84 -8.40 -27.65
C ASP A 88 5.04 -7.74 -26.53
N ARG A 89 3.75 -7.44 -26.76
CA ARG A 89 2.86 -6.90 -25.71
C ARG A 89 2.69 -7.89 -24.56
N TYR A 90 2.50 -9.16 -24.86
CA TYR A 90 2.38 -10.22 -23.86
C TYR A 90 3.67 -10.36 -23.06
N ASP A 91 4.83 -10.42 -23.71
CA ASP A 91 6.12 -10.58 -23.05
C ASP A 91 6.42 -9.37 -22.13
N ARG A 92 6.15 -8.14 -22.57
CA ARG A 92 6.26 -6.94 -21.73
C ARG A 92 5.32 -6.97 -20.52
N LEU A 93 4.08 -7.44 -20.72
CA LEU A 93 3.11 -7.57 -19.64
C LEU A 93 3.55 -8.63 -18.63
N LEU A 94 4.02 -9.77 -19.11
CA LEU A 94 4.54 -10.86 -18.30
C LEU A 94 5.75 -10.40 -17.47
N ASP A 95 6.68 -9.66 -18.07
CA ASP A 95 7.83 -9.11 -17.35
C ASP A 95 7.45 -8.03 -16.34
N SER A 96 6.43 -7.22 -16.65
CA SER A 96 5.84 -6.30 -15.67
C SER A 96 5.22 -7.06 -14.50
N HIS A 97 4.48 -8.13 -14.77
CA HIS A 97 3.88 -8.98 -13.74
C HIS A 97 4.95 -9.64 -12.87
N LYS A 98 6.00 -10.23 -13.46
CA LYS A 98 7.12 -10.83 -12.72
C LYS A 98 7.82 -9.82 -11.81
N ARG A 99 8.05 -8.58 -12.29
CA ARG A 99 8.62 -7.50 -11.46
C ARG A 99 7.72 -7.15 -10.29
N MET A 100 6.42 -7.02 -10.54
CA MET A 100 5.44 -6.74 -9.49
C MET A 100 5.37 -7.87 -8.46
N GLN A 101 5.36 -9.13 -8.91
CA GLN A 101 5.39 -10.31 -8.05
C GLN A 101 6.62 -10.29 -7.13
N LYS A 102 7.80 -9.94 -7.67
CA LYS A 102 9.02 -9.83 -6.88
C LYS A 102 8.90 -8.76 -5.79
N VAL A 103 8.39 -7.58 -6.14
CA VAL A 103 8.17 -6.50 -5.16
C VAL A 103 7.16 -6.93 -4.09
N ASN A 104 6.09 -7.63 -4.48
CA ASN A 104 5.09 -8.11 -3.54
C ASN A 104 5.69 -9.13 -2.54
N ASN A 105 6.43 -10.12 -3.04
CA ASN A 105 7.11 -11.10 -2.19
C ASN A 105 8.09 -10.39 -1.23
N GLU A 106 8.85 -9.39 -1.69
CA GLU A 106 9.74 -8.61 -0.84
C GLU A 106 9.00 -7.81 0.25
N LEU A 107 7.76 -7.36 -0.02
CA LEU A 107 6.91 -6.68 0.95
C LEU A 107 6.31 -7.66 1.97
N GLU A 108 5.87 -8.83 1.52
CA GLU A 108 5.41 -9.91 2.39
C GLU A 108 6.52 -10.35 3.36
N ASP A 109 7.76 -10.53 2.87
CA ASP A 109 8.93 -10.84 3.70
C ASP A 109 9.26 -9.74 4.71
N LYS A 110 9.08 -8.46 4.34
CA LYS A 110 9.25 -7.33 5.28
C LYS A 110 8.16 -7.34 6.34
N LEU A 111 6.91 -7.60 5.95
CA LEU A 111 5.79 -7.69 6.88
C LEU A 111 6.01 -8.82 7.89
N LEU A 112 6.37 -10.02 7.42
CA LEU A 112 6.69 -11.16 8.29
C LEU A 112 7.81 -10.84 9.27
N ARG A 113 8.89 -10.19 8.84
CA ARG A 113 9.97 -9.76 9.74
C ARG A 113 9.52 -8.76 10.80
N VAL A 114 8.71 -7.79 10.41
CA VAL A 114 8.18 -6.77 11.34
C VAL A 114 7.24 -7.43 12.36
N VAL A 115 6.34 -8.29 11.93
CA VAL A 115 5.44 -9.04 12.81
C VAL A 115 6.24 -9.89 13.80
N ASN A 116 7.19 -10.69 13.32
CA ASN A 116 8.04 -11.51 14.20
C ASN A 116 8.78 -10.65 15.23
N LYS A 117 9.33 -9.50 14.83
CA LYS A 117 9.98 -8.56 15.74
C LYS A 117 9.01 -8.06 16.82
N PHE A 118 7.83 -7.59 16.43
CA PHE A 118 6.82 -7.13 17.38
C PHE A 118 6.33 -8.25 18.31
N GLU A 119 6.19 -9.48 17.82
CA GLU A 119 5.85 -10.62 18.67
C GLU A 119 6.95 -10.89 19.70
N THR A 120 8.22 -10.89 19.29
CA THR A 120 9.34 -11.05 20.24
C THR A 120 9.37 -9.94 21.29
N GLU A 121 9.29 -8.67 20.87
CA GLU A 121 9.28 -7.52 21.78
C GLU A 121 8.07 -7.57 22.73
N LYS A 122 6.89 -7.93 22.24
CA LYS A 122 5.70 -8.13 23.07
C LYS A 122 5.95 -9.20 24.14
N THR A 123 6.51 -10.34 23.77
CA THR A 123 6.79 -11.42 24.74
C THR A 123 7.83 -11.01 25.77
N ASP A 124 8.84 -10.22 25.36
CA ASP A 124 9.87 -9.72 26.25
C ASP A 124 9.32 -8.70 27.23
N LEU A 125 8.57 -7.71 26.75
CA LEU A 125 7.88 -6.72 27.59
C LEU A 125 6.88 -7.38 28.53
N GLN A 126 6.16 -8.40 28.09
CA GLN A 126 5.24 -9.16 28.94
C GLN A 126 5.98 -9.89 30.07
N ARG A 127 7.18 -10.41 29.79
CA ARG A 127 8.05 -11.04 30.80
C ARG A 127 8.59 -10.01 31.80
N GLU A 128 9.03 -8.85 31.30
CA GLU A 128 9.50 -7.75 32.16
C GLU A 128 8.37 -7.25 33.07
N LEU A 129 7.18 -7.02 32.51
CA LEU A 129 6.00 -6.61 33.26
C LEU A 129 5.68 -7.61 34.38
N ALA A 130 5.70 -8.91 34.09
CA ALA A 130 5.47 -9.95 35.10
C ALA A 130 6.56 -9.91 36.20
N SER A 131 7.82 -9.76 35.82
CA SER A 131 8.93 -9.66 36.78
C SER A 131 8.81 -8.43 37.69
N THR A 132 8.53 -7.25 37.12
CA THR A 132 8.37 -6.01 37.89
C THR A 132 7.13 -6.06 38.78
N THR A 133 6.04 -6.67 38.29
CA THR A 133 4.82 -6.87 39.09
C THR A 133 5.09 -7.78 40.28
N SER A 134 5.84 -8.88 40.10
CA SER A 134 6.25 -9.75 41.21
C SER A 134 7.05 -8.97 42.25
N LYS A 135 8.09 -8.23 41.83
CA LYS A 135 8.92 -7.42 42.73
C LYS A 135 8.10 -6.37 43.49
N LEU A 136 7.12 -5.77 42.83
CA LEU A 136 6.21 -4.80 43.46
C LEU A 136 5.36 -5.48 44.55
N VAL A 137 4.84 -6.67 44.27
CA VAL A 137 4.08 -7.45 45.26
C VAL A 137 4.97 -7.82 46.44
N ASP A 138 6.19 -8.32 46.20
CA ASP A 138 7.13 -8.69 47.26
C ASP A 138 7.49 -7.48 48.14
N ALA A 139 7.75 -6.31 47.53
CA ALA A 139 8.02 -5.07 48.27
C ALA A 139 6.82 -4.63 49.11
N LYS A 140 5.60 -4.76 48.59
CA LYS A 140 4.37 -4.46 49.34
C LYS A 140 4.20 -5.39 50.54
N LEU A 141 4.45 -6.69 50.37
CA LEU A 141 4.42 -7.64 51.48
C LEU A 141 5.44 -7.26 52.56
N THR A 142 6.66 -6.93 52.14
CA THR A 142 7.73 -6.50 53.06
C THR A 142 7.35 -5.24 53.84
N ILE A 143 6.67 -4.28 53.20
CA ILE A 143 6.16 -3.07 53.86
C ILE A 143 5.13 -3.44 54.92
N CYS A 144 4.15 -4.30 54.59
CA CYS A 144 3.15 -4.75 55.56
C CYS A 144 3.80 -5.44 56.76
N ASP A 145 4.78 -6.30 56.55
CA ASP A 145 5.51 -6.97 57.63
C ASP A 145 6.23 -5.97 58.56
N LEU A 146 6.86 -4.95 57.98
CA LEU A 146 7.53 -3.88 58.73
C LEU A 146 6.54 -2.97 59.47
N GLU A 147 5.38 -2.69 58.89
CA GLU A 147 4.31 -1.94 59.56
C GLU A 147 3.79 -2.71 60.78
N ASP A 148 3.57 -4.01 60.65
CA ASP A 148 3.17 -4.90 61.76
C ASP A 148 4.24 -5.00 62.86
N GLU A 149 5.52 -5.04 62.49
CA GLU A 149 6.64 -4.96 63.45
C GLU A 149 6.69 -3.62 64.16
N ASN A 150 6.55 -2.51 63.44
CA ASN A 150 6.58 -1.17 64.00
C ASN A 150 5.43 -0.94 64.98
N GLU A 151 4.24 -1.44 64.66
CA GLU A 151 3.08 -1.38 65.57
C GLU A 151 3.29 -2.24 66.83
N ARG A 152 3.94 -3.40 66.71
CA ARG A 152 4.37 -4.20 67.87
C ARG A 152 5.37 -3.43 68.73
N TYR A 153 6.41 -2.84 68.14
CA TYR A 153 7.37 -2.02 68.88
C TYR A 153 6.74 -0.81 69.57
N ARG A 154 5.76 -0.14 68.92
CA ARG A 154 4.98 0.91 69.58
C ARG A 154 4.24 0.41 70.80
N LYS A 155 3.58 -0.74 70.72
CA LYS A 155 2.87 -1.36 71.85
C LYS A 155 3.82 -1.70 73.00
N ASP A 156 4.98 -2.28 72.69
CA ASP A 156 5.99 -2.61 73.70
C ASP A 156 6.58 -1.36 74.36
N CYS A 157 6.88 -0.31 73.58
CA CYS A 157 7.32 0.98 74.13
C CYS A 157 6.24 1.60 75.02
N ASN A 158 4.98 1.59 74.61
CA ASN A 158 3.86 2.10 75.41
C ASN A 158 3.70 1.31 76.71
N MET A 159 3.83 -0.01 76.68
CA MET A 159 3.83 -0.87 77.87
C MET A 159 4.97 -0.51 78.81
N ALA A 160 6.20 -0.34 78.29
CA ALA A 160 7.35 0.06 79.09
C ALA A 160 7.12 1.42 79.76
N VAL A 161 6.58 2.40 79.03
CA VAL A 161 6.21 3.72 79.59
C VAL A 161 5.19 3.58 80.71
N GLN A 162 4.14 2.78 80.53
CA GLN A 162 3.14 2.54 81.58
C GLN A 162 3.75 1.91 82.83
N LEU A 163 4.61 0.89 82.67
CA LEU A 163 5.30 0.24 83.78
C LEU A 163 6.22 1.21 84.54
N LEU A 164 6.91 2.10 83.83
CA LEU A 164 7.71 3.16 84.45
C LEU A 164 6.85 4.15 85.25
N GLN A 165 5.66 4.49 84.73
CA GLN A 165 4.73 5.40 85.40
C GLN A 165 4.04 4.80 86.64
N CYS A 166 3.90 3.47 86.73
CA CYS A 166 3.28 2.80 87.88
C CYS A 166 4.09 2.87 89.20
N LYS A 167 5.38 3.25 89.18
CA LYS A 167 6.24 3.39 90.39
C LYS A 167 7.13 4.65 90.33
N PRO A 168 6.56 5.87 90.41
CA PRO A 168 7.32 7.11 90.25
C PRO A 168 8.35 7.34 91.37
N SER A 169 8.15 6.76 92.56
CA SER A 169 9.04 6.91 93.72
C SER A 169 10.36 6.14 93.64
N ASN A 170 10.50 5.19 92.71
CA ASN A 170 11.75 4.43 92.49
C ASN A 170 12.53 4.90 91.26
N PHE A 171 12.03 5.90 90.54
CA PHE A 171 12.62 6.36 89.30
C PHE A 171 13.67 7.44 89.58
N ILE A 172 14.96 7.09 89.43
CA ILE A 172 16.05 8.05 89.50
C ILE A 172 16.15 8.71 88.12
N ALA A 173 15.74 9.97 88.02
CA ALA A 173 15.96 10.77 86.81
C ALA A 173 17.47 10.95 86.60
N HIS A 174 18.04 10.21 85.63
CA HIS A 174 19.44 10.40 85.24
C HIS A 174 19.60 11.75 84.57
N LYS A 175 20.59 12.53 85.03
CA LYS A 175 20.96 13.81 84.40
C LYS A 175 21.46 13.54 82.98
N LEU A 176 21.20 14.47 82.05
CA LEU A 176 21.65 14.38 80.65
C LEU A 176 23.16 14.07 80.55
N ASP A 177 23.94 14.59 81.50
CA ASP A 177 25.40 14.44 81.57
C ASP A 177 25.86 12.99 81.80
N CYS A 178 24.97 12.10 82.22
CA CYS A 178 25.26 10.67 82.43
C CYS A 178 25.09 9.82 81.15
N LEU A 179 24.54 10.37 80.07
CA LEU A 179 24.39 9.66 78.80
C LEU A 179 25.65 9.81 77.92
N PRO A 180 26.00 8.80 77.10
CA PRO A 180 26.97 8.94 76.01
C PRO A 180 26.68 10.14 75.10
N ILE A 181 27.73 10.78 74.57
CA ILE A 181 27.65 12.06 73.84
C ILE A 181 26.65 11.99 72.66
N ASP A 182 26.61 10.86 71.94
CA ASP A 182 25.73 10.64 70.79
C ASP A 182 24.24 10.58 71.19
N LEU A 183 23.96 10.08 72.40
CA LEU A 183 22.61 10.01 72.95
C LEU A 183 22.19 11.35 73.54
N GLN A 184 23.12 12.13 74.11
CA GLN A 184 22.82 13.49 74.55
C GLN A 184 22.35 14.37 73.40
N ASP A 185 23.02 14.33 72.24
CA ASP A 185 22.64 15.14 71.07
C ASP A 185 21.26 14.72 70.51
N ARG A 186 20.98 13.41 70.48
CA ARG A 186 19.68 12.88 70.07
C ARG A 186 18.56 13.28 71.04
N VAL A 187 18.77 13.16 72.35
CA VAL A 187 17.78 13.57 73.36
C VAL A 187 17.55 15.09 73.29
N LYS A 188 18.61 15.89 73.14
CA LYS A 188 18.51 17.35 72.93
C LYS A 188 17.70 17.71 71.68
N LYS A 189 17.68 16.91 70.62
CA LYS A 189 16.83 17.18 69.44
C LYS A 189 15.34 16.99 69.71
N HIS A 190 14.97 16.16 70.68
CA HIS A 190 13.58 15.83 71.01
C HIS A 190 13.04 16.55 72.26
N LEU A 191 13.86 17.31 72.99
CA LEU A 191 13.43 18.15 74.11
C LEU A 191 12.79 19.46 73.62
N SER A 192 11.67 19.84 74.23
CA SER A 192 11.03 21.15 74.02
C SER A 192 11.95 22.29 74.47
N SER A 193 11.81 23.49 73.88
CA SER A 193 12.62 24.66 74.27
C SER A 193 12.54 24.96 75.78
N GLU A 194 11.37 24.84 76.42
CA GLU A 194 11.28 24.99 77.89
C GLU A 194 12.11 23.95 78.67
N GLN A 195 12.20 22.70 78.19
CA GLN A 195 12.91 21.63 78.89
C GLN A 195 14.44 21.79 78.76
N LYS A 196 14.92 22.31 77.63
CA LYS A 196 16.33 22.67 77.42
C LYS A 196 16.79 23.75 78.38
N ILE A 197 15.97 24.80 78.53
CA ILE A 197 16.24 25.95 79.41
C ILE A 197 16.27 25.52 80.88
N ASN A 198 15.35 24.64 81.29
CA ASN A 198 15.30 24.18 82.69
C ASN A 198 16.50 23.31 83.10
N MET A 199 17.15 22.61 82.15
CA MET A 199 18.33 21.79 82.44
C MET A 199 19.66 22.55 82.36
N GLU A 200 19.80 23.56 81.49
CA GLU A 200 20.99 24.43 81.46
C GLU A 200 21.12 25.31 82.72
N ASN A 201 20.01 25.61 83.40
CA ASN A 201 19.99 26.41 84.63
C ASN A 201 20.59 25.72 85.87
N SER A 202 20.95 24.43 85.81
CA SER A 202 21.69 23.76 86.89
C SER A 202 23.20 23.68 86.67
N SER A 203 23.73 24.16 85.53
CA SER A 203 25.14 24.00 85.20
C SER A 203 25.63 24.99 84.11
N ALA A 204 25.44 26.29 84.28
CA ALA A 204 26.06 27.25 83.36
C ALA A 204 26.61 28.47 84.10
N LYS A 205 27.94 28.43 84.31
CA LYS A 205 28.78 29.60 84.51
C LYS A 205 28.66 30.48 83.28
N GLU A 206 28.38 31.76 83.54
CA GLU A 206 28.24 32.88 82.61
C GLU A 206 29.35 32.93 81.55
N SER A 207 29.04 32.54 80.31
CA SER A 207 29.88 32.84 79.14
C SER A 207 29.35 34.11 78.48
N LYS A 208 30.12 35.19 78.63
CA LYS A 208 29.82 36.51 78.05
C LYS A 208 29.82 36.42 76.52
N LEU A 209 28.64 36.51 75.92
CA LEU A 209 28.46 36.68 74.47
C LEU A 209 28.82 38.12 74.07
N ILE A 210 29.83 38.27 73.23
CA ILE A 210 30.14 39.53 72.54
C ILE A 210 29.12 39.69 71.41
N ARG A 211 28.20 40.65 71.55
CA ARG A 211 27.21 40.98 70.51
C ARG A 211 27.74 42.14 69.67
N VAL A 212 28.08 41.86 68.42
CA VAL A 212 28.38 42.91 67.42
C VAL A 212 27.08 43.29 66.70
N PRO A 213 26.76 44.59 66.55
CA PRO A 213 25.59 45.01 65.78
C PRO A 213 25.80 44.71 64.30
N ILE A 214 24.96 43.86 63.71
CA ILE A 214 24.90 43.66 62.26
C ILE A 214 24.01 44.77 61.71
N ALA A 215 24.58 45.63 60.86
CA ALA A 215 23.85 46.65 60.14
C ALA A 215 22.85 46.01 59.17
N THR A 216 21.58 46.39 59.28
CA THR A 216 20.49 45.97 58.41
C THR A 216 20.22 47.03 57.33
N PHE A 217 20.14 46.58 56.07
CA PHE A 217 19.37 47.12 54.93
C PHE A 217 19.92 48.29 54.08
N PRO A 218 19.61 48.36 52.76
CA PRO A 218 18.48 47.71 52.06
C PRO A 218 18.76 46.32 51.49
N PRO A 219 17.71 45.53 51.21
CA PRO A 219 17.80 44.15 50.74
C PRO A 219 17.99 44.16 49.23
N THR A 220 19.02 43.47 48.74
CA THR A 220 19.16 43.23 47.31
C THR A 220 17.96 42.43 46.84
N ALA A 221 17.14 43.04 46.00
CA ALA A 221 16.03 42.41 45.31
C ALA A 221 16.54 41.16 44.58
N MET A 222 15.95 40.03 44.94
CA MET A 222 16.02 38.79 44.18
C MET A 222 15.16 38.97 42.93
N VAL A 223 15.78 38.99 41.76
CA VAL A 223 15.10 38.87 40.46
C VAL A 223 15.63 37.63 39.77
N TYR A 224 14.71 36.86 39.19
CA TYR A 224 14.85 35.45 38.86
C TYR A 224 15.82 35.13 37.71
N SER A 225 16.49 34.00 37.92
CA SER A 225 17.10 33.02 37.00
C SER A 225 16.98 33.26 35.49
N VAL A 226 18.14 33.30 34.83
CA VAL A 226 18.32 32.89 33.43
C VAL A 226 19.21 31.66 33.42
N ASN A 227 18.61 30.48 33.32
CA ASN A 227 19.34 29.29 32.89
C ASN A 227 18.64 28.66 31.69
N ASN A 228 19.41 28.60 30.61
CA ASN A 228 19.40 27.69 29.49
C ASN A 228 18.22 26.71 29.39
N LEU A 229 17.58 26.75 28.21
CA LEU A 229 16.75 25.70 27.66
C LEU A 229 17.46 24.34 27.78
N GLN A 230 16.96 23.47 28.67
CA GLN A 230 16.79 22.02 28.48
C GLN A 230 16.15 21.35 29.74
N THR A 231 14.83 21.08 29.64
CA THR A 231 14.06 19.89 30.12
C THR A 231 13.94 19.44 31.60
N LYS A 232 12.66 19.24 32.04
CA LYS A 232 12.06 18.27 33.04
C LYS A 232 12.06 18.68 34.54
N SER A 233 11.08 18.40 35.44
CA SER A 233 9.81 17.60 35.48
C SER A 233 8.97 17.83 36.79
N ASP A 234 7.72 17.31 36.83
CA ASP A 234 6.90 16.71 37.94
C ASP A 234 6.10 17.49 39.04
N VAL A 235 4.75 17.26 39.04
CA VAL A 235 3.75 16.83 40.10
C VAL A 235 3.69 17.64 41.44
N GLU A 236 2.57 18.13 42.04
CA GLU A 236 1.19 17.64 42.23
C GLU A 236 0.26 18.77 42.80
N LEU A 237 -1.02 18.82 42.39
CA LEU A 237 -2.20 18.95 43.28
C LEU A 237 -3.43 18.63 42.43
N GLY A 238 -4.16 17.60 42.83
CA GLY A 238 -5.16 16.91 42.03
C GLY A 238 -6.41 17.73 41.68
N LEU A 239 -6.91 17.46 40.48
CA LEU A 239 -8.33 17.39 40.13
C LEU A 239 -8.45 16.62 38.81
N GLU A 240 -9.09 15.46 38.90
CA GLU A 240 -9.54 14.59 37.82
C GLU A 240 -10.18 15.37 36.65
N ARG A 241 -9.62 15.23 35.44
CA ARG A 241 -10.43 15.20 34.20
C ARG A 241 -9.63 14.68 33.02
N GLY A 242 -10.02 13.51 32.52
CA GLY A 242 -9.52 12.97 31.27
C GLY A 242 -9.75 13.94 30.11
N ASN A 243 -8.70 14.21 29.35
CA ASN A 243 -8.83 14.83 28.04
C ASN A 243 -7.74 14.27 27.12
N ASN A 244 -8.12 13.28 26.33
CA ASN A 244 -7.37 12.80 25.18
C ASN A 244 -7.38 13.89 24.10
N GLY A 245 -6.52 14.88 24.25
CA GLY A 245 -6.28 15.93 23.26
C GLY A 245 -5.12 15.53 22.35
N GLU A 246 -5.39 14.67 21.37
CA GLU A 246 -4.47 14.30 20.30
C GLU A 246 -4.11 15.55 19.48
N THR A 247 -3.09 16.30 19.93
CA THR A 247 -2.70 17.55 19.28
C THR A 247 -1.72 17.24 18.17
N VAL A 248 -2.24 17.22 16.94
CA VAL A 248 -1.44 16.98 15.74
C VAL A 248 -0.46 18.15 15.52
N PRO A 249 0.86 17.91 15.41
CA PRO A 249 1.83 18.95 15.12
C PRO A 249 1.47 19.74 13.85
N MET A 250 1.56 21.08 13.92
CA MET A 250 1.31 21.99 12.79
C MET A 250 2.06 21.62 11.50
N THR A 251 3.22 20.97 11.62
CA THR A 251 4.00 20.45 10.49
C THR A 251 3.27 19.37 9.68
N LEU A 252 2.44 18.55 10.33
CA LEU A 252 1.62 17.55 9.64
C LEU A 252 0.41 18.21 8.96
N ILE A 253 -0.22 19.18 9.62
CA ILE A 253 -1.34 19.94 9.05
C ILE A 253 -0.88 20.70 7.79
N ALA A 254 0.26 21.38 7.86
CA ALA A 254 0.85 22.09 6.71
C ALA A 254 1.18 21.14 5.55
N LYS A 255 1.64 19.91 5.82
CA LYS A 255 1.88 18.90 4.79
C LYS A 255 0.60 18.37 4.15
N VAL A 256 -0.48 18.25 4.90
CA VAL A 256 -1.78 17.82 4.36
C VAL A 256 -2.38 18.91 3.48
N LEU A 257 -2.30 20.17 3.90
CA LEU A 257 -2.85 21.30 3.15
C LEU A 257 -2.04 21.67 1.88
N THR A 258 -0.81 21.18 1.74
CA THR A 258 0.04 21.43 0.57
C THR A 258 0.11 20.26 -0.42
N GLN A 259 -0.55 19.13 -0.13
CA GLN A 259 -0.70 18.07 -1.11
C GLN A 259 -1.77 18.47 -2.15
N PRO A 260 -1.45 18.46 -3.45
CA PRO A 260 -2.50 18.50 -4.47
C PRO A 260 -3.40 17.27 -4.29
N GLU A 261 -4.71 17.48 -4.23
CA GLU A 261 -5.65 16.37 -4.08
C GLU A 261 -5.35 15.26 -5.09
N PRO A 262 -5.28 13.99 -4.66
CA PRO A 262 -5.11 12.90 -5.59
C PRO A 262 -6.33 12.91 -6.51
N LYS A 263 -6.12 13.33 -7.76
CA LYS A 263 -7.13 13.23 -8.82
C LYS A 263 -7.54 11.77 -8.90
N HIS A 264 -8.64 11.41 -8.23
CA HIS A 264 -9.27 10.11 -8.35
C HIS A 264 -9.55 9.92 -9.83
N LYS A 265 -8.78 9.05 -10.50
CA LYS A 265 -9.11 8.63 -11.86
C LYS A 265 -10.49 8.00 -11.77
N PRO A 266 -11.48 8.40 -12.59
CA PRO A 266 -12.79 7.79 -12.55
C PRO A 266 -12.61 6.28 -12.76
N GLN A 267 -13.13 5.48 -11.83
CA GLN A 267 -13.22 4.04 -12.01
C GLN A 267 -13.94 3.80 -13.34
N ARG A 268 -13.31 3.03 -14.24
CA ARG A 268 -13.96 2.63 -15.48
C ARG A 268 -15.07 1.66 -15.10
N THR A 269 -16.32 2.13 -15.14
CA THR A 269 -17.50 1.27 -14.98
C THR A 269 -17.65 0.46 -16.26
N TYR A 270 -17.51 -0.86 -16.14
CA TYR A 270 -17.69 -1.78 -17.27
C TYR A 270 -19.10 -2.35 -17.17
N ILE A 271 -20.03 -1.72 -17.87
CA ILE A 271 -21.43 -2.13 -17.86
C ILE A 271 -21.59 -3.29 -18.84
N CYS A 272 -22.11 -4.42 -18.38
CA CYS A 272 -22.47 -5.53 -19.27
C CYS A 272 -23.63 -5.14 -20.19
N TRP A 273 -23.47 -5.30 -21.50
CA TRP A 273 -24.46 -4.87 -22.49
C TRP A 273 -25.75 -5.69 -22.45
N LYS A 274 -25.73 -6.88 -21.85
CA LYS A 274 -26.91 -7.76 -21.72
C LYS A 274 -27.73 -7.46 -20.47
N CYS A 275 -27.08 -7.23 -19.33
CA CYS A 275 -27.78 -7.09 -18.04
C CYS A 275 -27.70 -5.68 -17.43
N LYS A 276 -26.98 -4.75 -18.06
CA LYS A 276 -26.78 -3.35 -17.62
C LYS A 276 -26.31 -3.20 -16.17
N LYS A 277 -25.70 -4.24 -15.60
CA LYS A 277 -25.06 -4.22 -14.28
C LYS A 277 -23.58 -3.94 -14.42
N ASP A 278 -23.02 -3.30 -13.41
CA ASP A 278 -21.60 -3.04 -13.30
C ASP A 278 -20.86 -4.37 -13.09
N VAL A 279 -19.92 -4.69 -13.98
CA VAL A 279 -19.08 -5.89 -13.91
C VAL A 279 -17.72 -5.45 -13.39
N VAL A 280 -17.67 -5.20 -12.10
CA VAL A 280 -16.39 -5.13 -11.39
C VAL A 280 -15.95 -6.58 -11.19
N ASN A 281 -15.01 -7.04 -12.00
CA ASN A 281 -14.32 -8.30 -11.73
C ASN A 281 -13.42 -8.08 -10.50
N ILE A 282 -13.92 -8.47 -9.34
CA ILE A 282 -13.09 -8.67 -8.16
C ILE A 282 -12.41 -10.02 -8.39
N ASP A 283 -11.11 -10.00 -8.68
CA ASP A 283 -10.28 -11.20 -8.73
C ASP A 283 -10.38 -11.92 -7.38
N LYS A 284 -11.01 -13.10 -7.37
CA LYS A 284 -11.24 -13.89 -6.15
C LYS A 284 -9.97 -14.64 -5.68
N GLU A 285 -8.85 -14.50 -6.37
CA GLU A 285 -7.66 -15.34 -6.16
C GLU A 285 -6.51 -14.64 -5.42
N VAL A 286 -6.68 -13.37 -5.00
CA VAL A 286 -5.70 -12.69 -4.12
C VAL A 286 -6.40 -12.21 -2.86
N GLN A 287 -6.83 -13.16 -2.03
CA GLN A 287 -7.14 -12.89 -0.64
C GLN A 287 -6.29 -13.80 0.23
N VAL A 288 -5.35 -13.19 0.97
CA VAL A 288 -4.79 -13.83 2.17
C VAL A 288 -5.95 -13.95 3.15
N ASN A 289 -6.46 -15.16 3.31
CA ASN A 289 -7.49 -15.49 4.30
C ASN A 289 -6.92 -15.23 5.70
N THR A 290 -7.15 -14.05 6.23
CA THR A 290 -7.09 -13.81 7.65
C THR A 290 -8.49 -14.00 8.22
N ILE A 291 -8.56 -14.81 9.27
CA ILE A 291 -9.62 -14.95 10.28
C ILE A 291 -10.40 -16.27 10.18
N LYS A 292 -10.25 -16.98 11.29
CA LYS A 292 -10.92 -18.20 11.75
C LYS A 292 -12.43 -17.97 11.87
N ASP A 293 -13.23 -18.99 11.61
CA ASP A 293 -13.99 -19.69 12.66
C ASP A 293 -15.12 -20.54 12.04
N SER A 294 -15.16 -21.79 12.49
CA SER A 294 -16.33 -22.47 13.06
C SER A 294 -17.72 -22.12 12.49
N ASP A 295 -18.33 -23.13 11.87
CA ASP A 295 -19.75 -23.49 11.93
C ASP A 295 -20.78 -22.37 12.20
N ASN A 296 -21.50 -21.93 11.16
CA ASN A 296 -22.89 -22.34 10.93
C ASN A 296 -23.59 -21.53 9.84
N ASN A 297 -24.55 -22.21 9.24
CA ASN A 297 -25.37 -21.85 8.11
C ASN A 297 -26.36 -20.68 8.41
N SER A 298 -26.69 -19.95 7.33
CA SER A 298 -27.92 -19.17 7.08
C SER A 298 -27.87 -17.64 7.23
N ALA A 299 -28.03 -17.02 6.06
CA ALA A 299 -28.83 -15.82 5.79
C ALA A 299 -28.51 -14.51 6.55
N SER A 300 -28.06 -13.51 5.80
CA SER A 300 -28.61 -12.15 5.92
C SER A 300 -28.44 -11.37 4.62
N ARG A 301 -29.57 -11.28 3.91
CA ARG A 301 -29.88 -10.21 2.98
C ARG A 301 -30.05 -8.90 3.79
N PHE A 302 -29.93 -7.79 3.06
CA PHE A 302 -30.23 -6.40 3.43
C PHE A 302 -29.06 -5.58 3.98
N TRP A 303 -28.60 -4.62 3.16
CA TRP A 303 -29.00 -3.21 3.35
C TRP A 303 -29.31 -2.56 1.99
N ARG A 304 -30.45 -1.84 1.94
CA ARG A 304 -30.89 -0.94 0.86
C ARG A 304 -30.33 0.47 1.11
N GLN A 305 -30.15 1.24 0.04
CA GLN A 305 -30.70 2.61 -0.18
C GLN A 305 -30.20 3.07 -1.56
N ASN A 306 -31.03 3.19 -2.60
CA ASN A 306 -32.11 4.15 -2.85
C ASN A 306 -31.62 5.61 -2.83
N ASP A 307 -31.15 6.08 -3.98
CA ASP A 307 -31.19 7.49 -4.36
C ASP A 307 -31.82 7.62 -5.75
N ASN A 308 -33.13 7.91 -5.75
CA ASN A 308 -33.81 8.49 -6.89
C ASN A 308 -33.35 9.96 -6.99
N ARG A 309 -32.57 10.28 -8.02
CA ARG A 309 -32.38 11.67 -8.47
C ARG A 309 -33.11 11.83 -9.80
N PRO A 310 -34.05 12.78 -9.94
CA PRO A 310 -34.70 13.01 -11.21
C PRO A 310 -33.69 13.58 -12.21
N ARG A 311 -33.66 12.98 -13.38
CA ARG A 311 -32.89 13.43 -14.54
C ARG A 311 -33.60 14.67 -15.09
N LEU A 312 -32.99 15.84 -14.90
CA LEU A 312 -33.39 17.04 -15.65
C LEU A 312 -33.05 16.78 -17.12
N ASP A 313 -34.10 16.78 -17.93
CA ASP A 313 -34.02 16.82 -19.39
C ASP A 313 -33.48 18.21 -19.77
N SER A 314 -32.38 18.24 -20.50
CA SER A 314 -31.94 19.45 -21.19
C SER A 314 -31.91 19.12 -22.67
N THR A 315 -33.03 19.48 -23.30
CA THR A 315 -33.12 19.82 -24.70
C THR A 315 -32.17 20.99 -24.97
N GLU A 316 -31.13 20.76 -25.76
CA GLU A 316 -30.52 21.81 -26.59
C GLU A 316 -30.35 21.25 -28.00
N THR A 317 -31.36 21.54 -28.81
CA THR A 317 -31.30 21.68 -30.26
C THR A 317 -30.62 23.00 -30.62
N GLU A 318 -29.97 23.01 -31.80
CA GLU A 318 -29.47 24.16 -32.58
C GLU A 318 -28.14 24.76 -32.05
N ILE A 319 -27.03 24.85 -32.79
CA ILE A 319 -26.74 24.99 -34.23
C ILE A 319 -25.51 24.14 -34.58
#